data_AF-K7NJR9-F1
#
_entry.id   AF-K7NJR9-F1
#
_cell.length_a   1.000
_cell.length_b   1.000
_cell.length_c   1.000
_cell.angle_alpha   90.00
_cell.angle_beta   90.00
_cell.angle_gamma   90.00
#
_symmetry.space_group_name_H-M   'P 1'
#
loop_
_entity.id
_entity.type
_entity.pdbx_description
1 polymer ?
#
loop_
_entity_poly.entity_id
_entity_poly.type
_entity_poly.pdbx_seq_one_letter_code
_entity_poly.pdbx_strand_id
1 'polypeptide(L)' 'LSSLIELTLEYSSLTGSIPSQLIGCKNLTLLLLHVNHLTGNIPSELGSLPLLQFLYLGVNELTGTIPSS' A
#
# COMPACT_ATOMS: atom_id res chain seq x y z
N LEU A 1 -14.39 4.70 3.75
CA LEU A 1 -13.21 4.67 2.84
C LEU A 1 -13.53 4.17 1.43
N SER A 2 -14.75 3.68 1.14
CA SER A 2 -15.13 3.21 -0.21
C SER A 2 -15.01 4.26 -1.32
N SER A 3 -15.02 5.55 -0.97
CA SER A 3 -14.86 6.65 -1.92
C SER A 3 -13.40 7.10 -2.13
N LEU A 4 -12.43 6.52 -1.42
CA LEU A 4 -11.03 6.93 -1.54
C LEU A 4 -10.47 6.44 -2.88
N ILE A 5 -9.98 7.39 -3.69
CA ILE A 5 -9.44 7.13 -5.04
C ILE A 5 -7.92 7.16 -5.03
N GLU A 6 -7.32 8.04 -4.25
CA GLU A 6 -5.87 8.21 -4.14
C GLU A 6 -5.48 8.32 -2.67
N LEU A 7 -4.39 7.66 -2.30
CA LEU A 7 -3.77 7.77 -0.98
C LEU A 7 -2.29 8.07 -1.16
N THR A 8 -1.90 9.29 -0.81
CA THR A 8 -0.53 9.81 -0.91
C THR A 8 0.02 10.10 0.48
N LEU A 9 0.97 9.28 0.93
CA LEU A 9 1.62 9.39 2.23
C LEU A 9 3.14 9.18 2.12
N GLU A 10 3.70 9.53 0.98
CA GLU A 10 5.14 9.55 0.77
C GLU A 10 5.83 10.59 1.68
N TYR A 11 7.10 10.35 2.04
CA TYR A 11 7.92 11.25 2.86
C TYR A 11 7.28 11.65 4.21
N SER A 12 6.58 10.73 4.86
CA SER A 12 5.79 11.00 6.06
C SER A 12 6.35 10.35 7.33
N SER A 13 7.56 9.78 7.25
CA SER A 13 8.21 9.05 8.36
C SER A 13 7.32 7.98 8.99
N LEU A 14 6.42 7.38 8.20
CA LEU A 14 5.49 6.37 8.69
C LEU A 14 6.24 5.11 9.11
N THR A 15 5.82 4.53 10.23
CA THR A 15 6.40 3.30 10.80
C THR A 15 5.34 2.21 10.92
N GLY A 16 5.78 0.96 11.11
CA GLY A 16 4.90 -0.19 11.28
C GLY A 16 4.54 -0.84 9.95
N SER A 17 3.57 -1.75 9.95
CA SER A 17 3.20 -2.53 8.76
C SER A 17 2.11 -1.87 7.93
N ILE A 18 2.08 -2.21 6.65
CA ILE A 18 0.97 -1.82 5.75
C ILE A 18 -0.30 -2.56 6.20
N PRO A 19 -1.39 -1.86 6.54
CA PRO A 19 -2.60 -2.51 7.04
C PRO A 19 -3.37 -3.21 5.91
N SER A 20 -3.75 -4.47 6.11
CA SER A 20 -4.55 -5.25 5.15
C SER A 20 -5.95 -4.66 4.92
N GLN A 21 -6.44 -3.85 5.86
CA GLN A 21 -7.72 -3.13 5.79
C GLN A 21 -7.82 -2.17 4.61
N LEU A 22 -6.70 -1.80 3.96
CA LEU A 22 -6.70 -1.04 2.70
C LEU A 22 -7.50 -1.73 1.60
N ILE A 23 -7.71 -3.05 1.68
CA ILE A 23 -8.60 -3.82 0.78
C ILE A 23 -10.03 -3.26 0.72
N GLY A 24 -10.48 -2.53 1.75
CA GLY A 24 -11.79 -1.88 1.79
C GLY A 24 -11.90 -0.65 0.88
N CYS A 25 -10.78 -0.10 0.40
CA CYS A 25 -10.75 1.05 -0.50
C CYS A 25 -10.90 0.58 -1.96
N LYS A 26 -12.09 0.05 -2.29
CA LYS A 26 -12.34 -0.58 -3.61
C LYS A 26 -12.15 0.35 -4.80
N ASN A 27 -12.25 1.67 -4.60
CA ASN A 27 -12.05 2.69 -5.63
C ASN A 27 -10.61 3.22 -5.71
N LEU A 28 -9.69 2.67 -4.91
CA LEU A 28 -8.31 3.14 -4.88
C LEU A 28 -7.60 2.81 -6.20
N THR A 29 -7.05 3.83 -6.84
CA THR A 29 -6.31 3.75 -8.10
C THR A 29 -4.82 4.03 -7.91
N LEU A 30 -4.48 4.84 -6.90
CA LEU A 30 -3.13 5.28 -6.59
C LEU A 30 -2.84 5.09 -5.09
N LEU A 31 -1.78 4.35 -4.77
CA LEU A 31 -1.25 4.20 -3.42
C LEU A 31 0.25 4.54 -3.41
N LEU A 32 0.59 5.69 -2.84
CA LEU A 32 1.96 6.15 -2.65
C LEU A 32 2.34 6.05 -1.17
N LEU A 33 3.18 5.07 -0.83
CA LEU A 33 3.75 4.89 0.51
C LEU A 33 5.29 4.89 0.49
N HIS A 34 5.89 5.27 -0.64
CA HIS A 34 7.33 5.27 -0.83
C HIS A 34 8.03 6.33 0.05
N VAL A 35 9.30 6.07 0.39
CA VAL A 35 10.11 6.93 1.27
C VAL A 35 9.49 7.08 2.66
N ASN A 36 9.35 5.95 3.36
CA ASN A 36 8.93 5.86 4.75
C ASN A 36 9.77 4.80 5.49
N HIS A 37 9.40 4.46 6.73
CA HIS A 37 10.00 3.43 7.58
C HIS A 37 9.05 2.25 7.80
N LEU A 38 8.24 1.90 6.79
CA LEU A 38 7.30 0.80 6.90
C LEU A 38 8.05 -0.54 6.91
N THR A 39 7.62 -1.45 7.78
CA THR A 39 8.26 -2.76 8.02
C THR A 39 7.28 -3.91 7.76
N GLY A 40 7.80 -5.15 7.77
CA GLY A 40 7.00 -6.36 7.55
C GLY A 40 6.66 -6.60 6.07
N ASN A 41 5.64 -7.40 5.81
CA ASN A 41 5.32 -7.88 4.47
C ASN A 41 4.32 -6.96 3.74
N ILE A 42 4.34 -7.01 2.42
CA ILE A 42 3.28 -6.45 1.58
C ILE A 42 2.04 -7.35 1.72
N PRO A 43 0.88 -6.84 2.17
CA PRO A 43 -0.34 -7.63 2.26
C PRO A 43 -0.78 -8.14 0.89
N SER A 44 -1.04 -9.45 0.77
CA SER A 44 -1.49 -10.06 -0.50
C SER A 44 -2.82 -9.49 -0.99
N GLU A 45 -3.65 -9.03 -0.06
CA GLU A 45 -4.94 -8.40 -0.36
C GLU A 45 -4.79 -7.13 -1.21
N LEU A 46 -3.65 -6.44 -1.17
CA LEU A 46 -3.43 -5.28 -2.06
C LEU A 46 -3.43 -5.67 -3.54
N GLY A 47 -3.01 -6.90 -3.87
CA GLY A 47 -3.10 -7.45 -5.22
C GLY A 47 -4.55 -7.65 -5.70
N SER A 48 -5.50 -7.78 -4.77
CA SER A 48 -6.92 -7.98 -5.06
C SER A 48 -7.74 -6.68 -5.13
N LEU A 49 -7.09 -5.51 -5.11
CA LEU A 49 -7.77 -4.22 -5.28
C LEU A 49 -8.15 -4.02 -6.76
N PRO A 50 -9.44 -3.94 -7.11
CA PRO A 50 -9.90 -4.09 -8.49
C PRO A 50 -9.54 -2.92 -9.41
N LEU A 51 -9.24 -1.74 -8.84
CA LEU A 51 -8.99 -0.52 -9.59
C LEU A 51 -7.57 0.04 -9.36
N LEU A 52 -6.75 -0.64 -8.57
CA LEU A 52 -5.40 -0.16 -8.24
C LEU A 52 -4.50 -0.25 -9.47
N GLN A 53 -3.96 0.87 -9.89
CA GLN A 53 -3.10 0.99 -11.08
C GLN A 53 -1.65 1.29 -10.70
N PHE A 54 -1.46 2.06 -9.62
CA PHE A 54 -0.16 2.54 -9.20
C PHE A 54 0.08 2.23 -7.73
N LEU A 55 1.13 1.45 -7.47
CA LEU A 55 1.54 1.05 -6.13
C LEU A 55 3.04 1.35 -5.95
N TYR A 56 3.35 2.35 -5.13
CA TYR A 56 4.73 2.77 -4.87
C TYR A 56 5.06 2.51 -3.41
N LEU A 57 5.85 1.47 -3.17
CA LEU A 57 6.28 1.03 -1.83
C LEU A 57 7.80 1.11 -1.61
N GLY A 58 8.55 1.59 -2.62
CA GLY A 58 10.01 1.64 -2.56
C GLY A 58 10.54 2.54 -1.45
N VAL A 59 11.82 2.37 -1.09
CA VAL A 59 12.47 3.14 -0.01
C VAL A 59 11.67 3.00 1.30
N ASN A 60 11.55 1.76 1.75
CA ASN A 60 10.98 1.34 3.03
C ASN A 60 11.82 0.15 3.56
N GLU A 61 11.45 -0.37 4.72
CA GLU A 61 12.07 -1.53 5.38
C GLU A 61 11.20 -2.79 5.24
N LEU A 62 10.45 -2.89 4.13
CA LEU A 62 9.57 -4.02 3.84
C LEU A 62 10.40 -5.28 3.53
N THR A 63 9.90 -6.43 3.97
CA THR A 63 10.53 -7.75 3.80
C THR A 63 9.55 -8.75 3.20
N GLY A 64 10.03 -9.96 2.89
CA GLY A 64 9.21 -11.02 2.30
C GLY A 64 9.14 -10.96 0.77
N THR A 65 8.06 -11.49 0.21
CA THR A 65 7.88 -11.64 -1.24
C THR A 65 6.87 -10.63 -1.78
N ILE A 66 7.03 -10.24 -3.04
CA ILE A 66 5.99 -9.54 -3.78
C ILE A 66 4.80 -10.51 -3.94
N PRO A 67 3.58 -10.16 -3.48
CA PRO A 67 2.43 -11.05 -3.60
C PRO A 67 2.07 -11.31 -5.06
N SER A 68 1.60 -12.53 -5.36
CA SER A 68 0.94 -12.81 -6.64
C SER A 68 -0.41 -12.09 -6.70
N SER A 69 -0.74 -11.55 -7.87
CA SER A 69 -2.03 -10.91 -8.19
C SER A 69 -3.21 -11.85 -8.00
#